data_AF-A0A2H3IIT0-F1
#
_entry.id   AF-A0A2H3IIT0-F1
#
_cell.length_a   1.000
_cell.length_b   1.000
_cell.length_c   1.000
_cell.angle_alpha   90.00
_cell.angle_beta   90.00
_cell.angle_gamma   90.00
#
_symmetry.space_group_name_H-M   'P 1'
#
loop_
_entity.id
_entity.type
_entity.pdbx_description
1 polymer ?
#
loop_
_entity_poly.entity_id
_entity_poly.type
_entity_poly.pdbx_seq_one_letter_code
_entity_poly.pdbx_strand_id
1 'polypeptide(L)'
;MEPANDLLSTTLEGQHEAEAQNDQSQQPQTPSSQIDDAEEVRPPLPPRPETIDLLNEGNAFHITGQTNADGRDGFVAGFGRTLLGRGLRAKASLSQLNSARGSEAGDTASVISYAPNSEEGQDESLLGEFANESNLQDDSGKIEILGHDEYPQDGTEHEFVDEFEPIGELDEDGQNEESLLRKWKEKRKHYLILSAAGKPIYTRHGDSGLVSSYIGIIQTIISFYQDADDTLRNFTAGDTKIVILSKTPLYLVAISRLLESESHLRLQLDALYMQILSTLTLPALNHLFSIRPSTDLKRPLQGTETLLSSLADSFTKGSPTTLLSALECLKLRKAHRQVINNTLLKNRAEKLLYGLVAAGGRLLLFNMIFEADGVKAGGGESWIPVCLPGFNSTGYLYMYVSFIDLSDESRGVITDDDTPKDESVAIVLISADKESFFQLQEMRNKLVEQMRKSGSLKIMKEAIKKGRPSPTDIVPDTVLRHFLYKSKAHVQFVMSAYAPEFTSLTRHRRLISTYNSLHESVHARNTHVKIHYGTSKSASAFAWVTPIFEFYCVAGPDATRTALSQGVNKIRQWVQKEEERLFIIGGAVF
;
A
#
# COMPACT_ATOMS: atom_id res chain seq x y z
N MET A 1 16.63 -52.31 59.77
CA MET A 1 16.23 -51.59 61.01
C MET A 1 15.11 -50.64 60.64
N GLU A 2 13.90 -51.16 60.75
CA GLU A 2 12.67 -50.41 61.06
C GLU A 2 12.80 -49.76 62.47
N PRO A 3 11.87 -48.90 62.96
CA PRO A 3 10.43 -49.02 62.69
C PRO A 3 9.61 -47.74 62.48
N ALA A 4 8.39 -48.05 62.04
CA ALA A 4 7.17 -47.29 62.03
C ALA A 4 6.80 -46.60 63.36
N ASN A 5 5.96 -45.58 63.25
CA ASN A 5 4.75 -45.45 64.05
C ASN A 5 3.85 -44.36 63.43
N ASP A 6 2.54 -44.29 63.60
CA ASP A 6 1.42 -45.24 63.69
C ASP A 6 0.16 -44.35 63.93
N LEU A 7 -1.03 -44.89 63.64
CA LEU A 7 -2.37 -44.50 64.18
C LEU A 7 -3.08 -43.27 63.56
N LEU A 8 -4.41 -43.24 63.33
CA LEU A 8 -5.49 -44.25 63.27
C LEU A 8 -6.82 -43.53 62.90
N SER A 9 -7.70 -44.28 62.23
CA SER A 9 -9.15 -44.44 62.48
C SER A 9 -10.15 -43.32 62.17
N THR A 10 -11.12 -43.59 61.26
CA THR A 10 -12.43 -44.23 61.54
C THR A 10 -13.34 -44.06 60.29
N THR A 11 -13.57 -45.09 59.46
CA THR A 11 -14.61 -46.15 59.47
C THR A 11 -16.06 -45.71 59.24
N LEU A 12 -16.65 -46.17 58.11
CA LEU A 12 -17.81 -47.07 57.94
C LEU A 12 -18.38 -46.87 56.51
N GLU A 13 -18.22 -47.81 55.56
CA GLU A 13 -19.06 -49.02 55.31
C GLU A 13 -20.57 -48.68 55.32
N GLY A 14 -21.41 -49.00 54.34
CA GLY A 14 -21.37 -49.91 53.19
C GLY A 14 -22.77 -50.52 53.00
N GLN A 15 -23.11 -50.89 51.76
CA GLN A 15 -24.19 -51.84 51.36
C GLN A 15 -25.63 -51.29 51.31
N HIS A 16 -26.23 -51.15 50.11
CA HIS A 16 -26.87 -52.16 49.23
C HIS A 16 -28.32 -52.47 49.63
N GLU A 17 -29.28 -52.17 48.74
CA GLU A 17 -30.36 -53.11 48.38
C GLU A 17 -31.08 -52.68 47.10
N ALA A 18 -31.72 -53.66 46.47
CA ALA A 18 -31.95 -53.79 45.03
C ALA A 18 -33.45 -53.80 44.66
N GLU A 19 -33.70 -54.15 43.39
CA GLU A 19 -34.96 -54.60 42.76
C GLU A 19 -35.87 -53.48 42.18
N ALA A 20 -35.93 -53.26 40.86
CA ALA A 20 -36.39 -54.09 39.73
C ALA A 20 -37.92 -54.06 39.53
N GLN A 21 -38.39 -53.52 38.39
CA GLN A 21 -38.93 -54.34 37.29
C GLN A 21 -39.63 -53.52 36.19
N ASN A 22 -39.38 -53.98 34.96
CA ASN A 22 -40.22 -54.03 33.76
C ASN A 22 -40.45 -52.78 32.90
N ASP A 23 -40.51 -52.88 31.56
CA ASP A 23 -40.06 -53.87 30.56
C ASP A 23 -40.38 -53.25 29.16
N GLN A 24 -39.75 -53.80 28.12
CA GLN A 24 -40.11 -53.77 26.69
C GLN A 24 -39.36 -52.82 25.72
N SER A 25 -38.16 -53.29 25.33
CA SER A 25 -37.84 -53.92 24.02
C SER A 25 -38.14 -53.25 22.65
N GLN A 26 -37.06 -53.23 21.85
CA GLN A 26 -36.92 -53.57 20.41
C GLN A 26 -36.80 -52.45 19.34
N GLN A 27 -35.57 -52.36 18.81
CA GLN A 27 -35.14 -51.88 17.47
C GLN A 27 -35.62 -52.86 16.35
N PRO A 28 -35.10 -52.79 15.09
CA PRO A 28 -35.13 -51.77 14.02
C PRO A 28 -35.68 -52.36 12.69
N GLN A 29 -35.98 -51.56 11.64
CA GLN A 29 -35.96 -52.02 10.22
C GLN A 29 -36.28 -50.90 9.19
N THR A 30 -35.41 -50.73 8.18
CA THR A 30 -35.71 -50.18 6.83
C THR A 30 -36.31 -51.29 5.96
N PRO A 31 -37.23 -51.09 4.98
CA PRO A 31 -36.92 -50.39 3.70
C PRO A 31 -38.10 -49.77 2.88
N SER A 32 -37.73 -49.11 1.77
CA SER A 32 -38.42 -49.01 0.45
C SER A 32 -39.73 -48.20 0.23
N SER A 33 -39.60 -47.19 -0.64
CA SER A 33 -40.45 -46.78 -1.80
C SER A 33 -41.97 -46.63 -1.66
N GLN A 34 -42.48 -45.42 -1.93
CA GLN A 34 -43.36 -45.16 -3.09
C GLN A 34 -43.59 -43.65 -3.31
N ILE A 35 -43.76 -43.33 -4.58
CA ILE A 35 -43.98 -42.04 -5.24
C ILE A 35 -45.43 -41.61 -5.00
N ASP A 36 -45.70 -40.31 -4.82
CA ASP A 36 -46.85 -39.65 -5.45
C ASP A 36 -46.67 -38.13 -5.51
N ASP A 37 -46.89 -37.61 -6.72
CA ASP A 37 -46.87 -36.22 -7.15
C ASP A 37 -48.06 -35.43 -6.59
N ALA A 38 -47.83 -34.19 -6.17
CA ALA A 38 -48.84 -33.13 -6.22
C ALA A 38 -48.17 -31.76 -6.32
N GLU A 39 -48.38 -31.13 -7.47
CA GLU A 39 -48.01 -29.75 -7.80
C GLU A 39 -48.69 -28.73 -6.85
N GLU A 40 -47.94 -27.73 -6.40
CA GLU A 40 -48.53 -26.44 -6.06
C GLU A 40 -47.67 -25.27 -6.58
N VAL A 41 -48.36 -24.34 -7.22
CA VAL A 41 -47.91 -23.38 -8.23
C VAL A 41 -47.21 -22.15 -7.60
N ARG A 42 -46.07 -21.71 -8.18
CA ARG A 42 -45.43 -20.43 -7.84
C ARG A 42 -46.09 -19.27 -8.62
N PRO A 43 -46.28 -18.07 -8.02
CA PRO A 43 -46.85 -16.92 -8.71
C PRO A 43 -45.89 -16.30 -9.75
N PRO A 44 -46.41 -15.64 -10.81
CA PRO A 44 -45.61 -15.19 -11.96
C PRO A 44 -44.83 -13.90 -11.67
N LEU A 45 -43.64 -13.80 -12.28
CA LEU A 45 -42.78 -12.60 -12.29
C LEU A 45 -43.31 -11.51 -13.25
N PRO A 46 -43.09 -10.22 -12.95
CA PRO A 46 -43.48 -9.11 -13.84
C PRO A 46 -42.61 -9.01 -15.10
N PRO A 47 -43.15 -8.48 -16.22
CA PRO A 47 -42.46 -8.47 -17.51
C PRO A 47 -41.36 -7.41 -17.61
N ARG A 48 -40.30 -7.75 -18.34
CA ARG A 48 -39.13 -6.91 -18.66
C ARG A 48 -39.46 -5.96 -19.82
N PRO A 49 -39.13 -4.65 -19.78
CA PRO A 49 -39.22 -3.80 -20.97
C PRO A 49 -37.99 -3.99 -21.86
N GLU A 50 -38.23 -4.31 -23.14
CA GLU A 50 -37.25 -4.23 -24.23
C GLU A 50 -37.33 -2.84 -24.91
N THR A 51 -36.15 -2.34 -25.30
CA THR A 51 -35.84 -1.39 -26.40
C THR A 51 -36.77 -0.20 -26.68
N ILE A 52 -36.23 1.02 -26.51
CA ILE A 52 -36.61 2.20 -27.29
C ILE A 52 -35.33 2.87 -27.82
N ASP A 53 -35.13 2.71 -29.13
CA ASP A 53 -34.35 3.61 -29.98
C ASP A 53 -35.25 4.81 -30.35
N LEU A 54 -34.80 6.03 -30.07
CA LEU A 54 -35.28 7.25 -30.75
C LEU A 54 -34.13 8.25 -30.92
N LEU A 55 -33.54 8.17 -32.12
CA LEU A 55 -33.03 9.23 -33.00
C LEU A 55 -32.85 10.66 -32.43
N ASN A 56 -31.59 11.10 -32.46
CA ASN A 56 -31.09 12.12 -33.41
C ASN A 56 -31.97 13.37 -33.66
N GLU A 57 -31.71 14.45 -32.92
CA GLU A 57 -31.82 15.82 -33.45
C GLU A 57 -30.61 16.64 -32.99
N GLY A 58 -29.85 17.13 -33.97
CA GLY A 58 -28.75 18.05 -33.74
C GLY A 58 -29.26 19.47 -33.52
N ASN A 59 -28.58 20.20 -32.65
CA ASN A 59 -28.42 21.63 -32.80
C ASN A 59 -27.03 22.05 -32.33
N ALA A 60 -26.29 22.61 -33.27
CA ALA A 60 -24.98 23.19 -33.07
C ALA A 60 -25.10 24.46 -32.22
N PHE A 61 -24.36 24.55 -31.11
CA PHE A 61 -23.93 25.83 -30.55
C PHE A 61 -22.48 25.74 -30.09
N HIS A 62 -21.67 26.59 -30.71
CA HIS A 62 -20.26 26.81 -30.46
C HIS A 62 -20.16 27.79 -29.28
N ILE A 63 -19.63 27.37 -28.12
CA ILE A 63 -19.18 28.30 -27.07
C ILE A 63 -17.83 27.84 -26.53
N THR A 64 -16.83 28.66 -26.83
CA THR A 64 -15.50 28.73 -26.21
C THR A 64 -15.60 29.23 -24.77
N GLY A 65 -14.83 28.63 -23.85
CA GLY A 65 -14.42 29.34 -22.62
C GLY A 65 -14.42 28.50 -21.34
N GLN A 66 -13.22 28.16 -20.89
CA GLN A 66 -12.78 28.06 -19.48
C GLN A 66 -13.57 27.14 -18.54
N THR A 67 -13.06 25.92 -18.35
CA THR A 67 -13.36 25.12 -17.16
C THR A 67 -12.24 25.29 -16.14
N ASN A 68 -12.54 26.09 -15.10
CA ASN A 68 -11.90 25.98 -13.79
C ASN A 68 -12.19 24.56 -13.26
N ALA A 69 -11.14 23.76 -13.07
CA ALA A 69 -11.23 22.48 -12.39
C ALA A 69 -10.92 22.69 -10.91
N ASP A 70 -11.97 22.65 -10.12
CA ASP A 70 -11.93 22.63 -8.66
C ASP A 70 -11.21 21.34 -8.21
N GLY A 71 -10.02 21.50 -7.63
CA GLY A 71 -9.13 20.43 -7.23
C GLY A 71 -9.60 19.73 -5.96
N ARG A 72 -10.53 18.78 -6.11
CA ARG A 72 -10.93 17.84 -5.07
C ARG A 72 -11.01 16.41 -5.63
N ASP A 73 -9.87 15.82 -5.97
CA ASP A 73 -9.77 14.38 -6.21
C ASP A 73 -8.73 13.78 -5.24
N GLY A 74 -9.24 13.05 -4.24
CA GLY A 74 -8.50 12.43 -3.16
C GLY A 74 -7.61 11.27 -3.61
N PHE A 75 -6.40 11.26 -3.06
CA PHE A 75 -5.16 10.74 -3.63
C PHE A 75 -4.97 9.21 -3.47
N VAL A 76 -5.83 8.52 -2.70
CA VAL A 76 -5.85 7.04 -2.62
C VAL A 76 -6.72 6.39 -3.70
N ALA A 77 -7.46 7.20 -4.48
CA ALA A 77 -8.08 6.73 -5.71
C ALA A 77 -7.04 6.20 -6.72
N GLY A 78 -5.74 6.45 -6.55
CA GLY A 78 -4.67 5.87 -7.38
C GLY A 78 -4.57 4.35 -7.27
N PHE A 79 -4.74 3.71 -6.12
CA PHE A 79 -4.63 2.24 -6.08
C PHE A 79 -5.75 1.55 -6.87
N GLY A 80 -6.97 2.12 -6.84
CA GLY A 80 -8.10 1.66 -7.67
C GLY A 80 -8.06 2.14 -9.12
N ARG A 81 -7.75 3.42 -9.39
CA ARG A 81 -7.72 3.98 -10.75
C ARG A 81 -6.48 3.58 -11.56
N THR A 82 -5.32 3.48 -10.93
CA THR A 82 -4.04 3.21 -11.62
C THR A 82 -3.90 1.75 -12.03
N LEU A 83 -4.51 0.81 -11.30
CA LEU A 83 -4.59 -0.60 -11.69
C LEU A 83 -5.94 -1.00 -12.32
N LEU A 84 -7.06 -0.38 -11.92
CA LEU A 84 -8.42 -0.89 -12.21
C LEU A 84 -9.35 0.14 -12.87
N GLY A 85 -8.88 1.34 -13.22
CA GLY A 85 -9.76 2.44 -13.69
C GLY A 85 -9.30 3.27 -14.88
N ARG A 86 -8.07 3.09 -15.39
CA ARG A 86 -7.68 3.57 -16.72
C ARG A 86 -7.60 2.37 -17.65
N GLY A 87 -8.67 2.15 -18.42
CA GLY A 87 -8.52 1.46 -19.70
C GLY A 87 -7.37 2.12 -20.44
N LEU A 88 -6.32 1.36 -20.72
CA LEU A 88 -5.16 1.75 -21.52
C LEU A 88 -5.65 2.05 -22.95
N ARG A 89 -6.31 3.19 -23.16
CA ARG A 89 -6.44 3.78 -24.48
C ARG A 89 -5.07 4.36 -24.84
N ALA A 90 -4.17 3.47 -25.24
CA ALA A 90 -3.10 3.86 -26.14
C ALA A 90 -3.77 4.51 -27.35
N LYS A 91 -3.48 5.79 -27.60
CA LYS A 91 -3.69 6.33 -28.94
C LYS A 91 -2.78 5.49 -29.85
N ALA A 92 -3.38 4.61 -30.62
CA ALA A 92 -2.70 3.88 -31.67
C ALA A 92 -2.17 4.93 -32.65
N SER A 93 -0.86 5.16 -32.64
CA SER A 93 -0.17 5.73 -33.79
C SER A 93 -0.25 4.68 -34.90
N LEU A 94 -1.22 4.89 -35.80
CA LEU A 94 -1.38 4.15 -37.04
C LEU A 94 -0.19 4.44 -37.94
N SER A 95 0.85 3.63 -37.80
CA SER A 95 1.85 3.44 -38.85
C SER A 95 2.46 2.06 -38.67
N GLN A 96 1.95 1.06 -39.40
CA GLN A 96 2.79 0.31 -40.33
C GLN A 96 1.99 -0.74 -41.10
N LEU A 97 2.23 -0.69 -42.41
CA LEU A 97 1.78 -1.59 -43.44
C LEU A 97 2.43 -2.97 -43.31
N ASN A 98 1.71 -3.97 -43.82
CA ASN A 98 2.16 -5.34 -44.02
C ASN A 98 3.56 -5.47 -44.64
N SER A 99 4.38 -6.37 -44.08
CA SER A 99 5.38 -7.13 -44.84
C SER A 99 5.67 -8.45 -44.15
N ALA A 100 5.60 -9.53 -44.93
CA ALA A 100 5.86 -10.91 -44.53
C ALA A 100 7.25 -11.34 -45.00
N ARG A 101 8.07 -11.88 -44.08
CA ARG A 101 8.98 -13.04 -44.24
C ARG A 101 10.04 -13.04 -43.14
N GLY A 102 10.31 -14.22 -42.59
CA GLY A 102 11.21 -14.43 -41.47
C GLY A 102 12.70 -14.36 -41.82
N SER A 103 13.50 -14.16 -40.78
CA SER A 103 14.86 -14.67 -40.63
C SER A 103 15.23 -14.63 -39.15
N GLU A 104 15.74 -15.75 -38.64
CA GLU A 104 16.49 -15.84 -37.39
C GLU A 104 17.84 -15.10 -37.51
N ALA A 105 18.41 -14.81 -36.33
CA ALA A 105 19.76 -14.31 -36.03
C ALA A 105 20.03 -12.81 -36.18
N GLY A 106 20.59 -12.23 -35.10
CA GLY A 106 21.41 -11.02 -35.14
C GLY A 106 20.95 -9.89 -34.22
N ASP A 107 21.46 -9.90 -32.98
CA ASP A 107 21.57 -8.71 -32.12
C ASP A 107 22.12 -7.52 -32.91
N THR A 108 21.33 -6.46 -33.08
CA THR A 108 21.83 -5.10 -33.34
C THR A 108 20.89 -4.07 -32.73
N ALA A 109 21.49 -3.09 -32.06
CA ALA A 109 20.83 -2.01 -31.34
C ALA A 109 19.81 -1.25 -32.19
N SER A 110 18.58 -1.14 -31.70
CA SER A 110 17.58 -0.25 -32.29
C SER A 110 17.73 1.14 -31.68
N VAL A 111 18.35 2.03 -32.45
CA VAL A 111 18.38 3.47 -32.22
C VAL A 111 16.98 4.02 -32.46
N ILE A 112 16.37 4.64 -31.45
CA ILE A 112 15.13 5.40 -31.60
C ILE A 112 15.45 6.68 -32.37
N SER A 113 14.74 6.94 -33.46
CA SER A 113 14.85 8.18 -34.23
C SER A 113 14.24 9.35 -33.46
N TYR A 114 15.06 10.39 -33.29
CA TYR A 114 14.73 11.63 -32.58
C TYR A 114 13.86 12.55 -33.46
N ALA A 115 12.74 13.03 -32.95
CA ALA A 115 11.95 14.09 -33.58
C ALA A 115 12.29 15.43 -32.88
N PRO A 116 12.69 16.50 -33.61
CA PRO A 116 13.38 17.64 -33.02
C PRO A 116 12.42 18.77 -32.61
N ASN A 117 11.49 18.52 -31.68
CA ASN A 117 10.64 19.57 -31.09
C ASN A 117 10.05 19.14 -29.73
N SER A 118 10.89 18.69 -28.79
CA SER A 118 10.47 18.39 -27.42
C SER A 118 10.91 19.50 -26.44
N GLU A 119 10.05 19.80 -25.46
CA GLU A 119 10.35 20.69 -24.32
C GLU A 119 11.56 20.23 -23.47
N GLU A 120 12.15 19.07 -23.80
CA GLU A 120 13.32 18.48 -23.14
C GLU A 120 14.56 19.40 -23.18
N GLY A 121 14.71 20.22 -24.23
CA GLY A 121 15.82 21.18 -24.32
C GLY A 121 15.74 22.29 -23.25
N GLN A 122 14.54 22.68 -22.81
CA GLN A 122 14.36 23.66 -21.75
C GLN A 122 14.70 23.06 -20.38
N ASP A 123 14.28 21.82 -20.14
CA ASP A 123 14.53 21.15 -18.86
C ASP A 123 16.04 20.79 -18.70
N GLU A 124 16.76 20.46 -19.78
CA GLU A 124 18.22 20.32 -19.74
C GLU A 124 18.95 21.65 -19.55
N SER A 125 18.42 22.74 -20.11
CA SER A 125 18.96 24.09 -19.92
C SER A 125 18.87 24.52 -18.45
N LEU A 126 17.75 24.24 -17.76
CA LEU A 126 17.58 24.53 -16.33
C LEU A 126 18.60 23.79 -15.44
N LEU A 127 18.89 22.52 -15.76
CA LEU A 127 19.90 21.77 -15.02
C LEU A 127 21.32 22.24 -15.33
N GLY A 128 21.57 22.71 -16.57
CA GLY A 128 22.82 23.38 -16.95
C GLY A 128 23.04 24.71 -16.25
N GLU A 129 21.98 25.51 -16.08
CA GLU A 129 21.99 26.75 -15.29
C GLU A 129 22.36 26.46 -13.83
N PHE A 130 21.71 25.47 -13.20
CA PHE A 130 22.03 25.05 -11.83
C PHE A 130 23.49 24.60 -11.64
N ALA A 131 24.09 23.96 -12.64
CA ALA A 131 25.47 23.48 -12.56
C ALA A 131 26.52 24.61 -12.66
N ASN A 132 26.20 25.71 -13.37
CA ASN A 132 27.16 26.75 -13.72
C ASN A 132 27.20 27.93 -12.75
N GLU A 133 26.18 28.13 -11.90
CA GLU A 133 26.07 29.36 -11.12
C GLU A 133 26.75 29.31 -9.74
N SER A 134 27.64 30.29 -9.52
CA SER A 134 28.39 30.52 -8.29
C SER A 134 27.91 31.71 -7.46
N ASN A 135 26.97 32.56 -7.94
CA ASN A 135 26.48 33.70 -7.17
C ASN A 135 25.14 34.29 -7.67
N LEU A 136 24.21 34.43 -6.70
CA LEU A 136 23.11 35.43 -6.56
C LEU A 136 21.66 35.10 -6.97
N GLN A 137 20.77 35.73 -6.20
CA GLN A 137 19.30 35.72 -6.14
C GLN A 137 18.57 35.52 -7.48
N ASP A 138 17.69 34.51 -7.52
CA ASP A 138 16.91 34.11 -8.70
C ASP A 138 15.71 35.06 -8.94
N ASP A 139 15.71 35.78 -10.06
CA ASP A 139 14.62 36.66 -10.53
C ASP A 139 13.50 35.87 -11.27
N SER A 140 13.69 34.55 -11.48
CA SER A 140 12.75 33.69 -12.22
C SER A 140 11.86 32.80 -11.35
N GLY A 141 12.20 32.62 -10.06
CA GLY A 141 11.44 31.82 -9.08
C GLY A 141 11.33 30.33 -9.41
N LYS A 142 12.20 29.79 -10.29
CA LYS A 142 12.14 28.38 -10.75
C LYS A 142 13.16 27.48 -10.05
N ILE A 143 14.22 28.04 -9.48
CA ILE A 143 15.26 27.33 -8.74
C ILE A 143 15.27 27.84 -7.30
N GLU A 144 14.96 26.96 -6.35
CA GLU A 144 14.96 27.30 -4.93
C GLU A 144 16.16 26.66 -4.22
N ILE A 145 16.94 27.50 -3.51
CA ILE A 145 18.10 27.09 -2.71
C ILE A 145 17.81 27.44 -1.25
N LEU A 146 17.41 26.45 -0.46
CA LEU A 146 17.10 26.60 0.96
C LEU A 146 17.78 25.52 1.80
N GLY A 147 18.16 25.87 3.03
CA GLY A 147 18.45 24.87 4.06
C GLY A 147 17.16 24.15 4.45
N HIS A 148 17.20 22.83 4.54
CA HIS A 148 16.06 22.05 5.01
C HIS A 148 16.19 21.72 6.49
N ASP A 149 15.05 21.71 7.19
CA ASP A 149 14.96 21.15 8.54
C ASP A 149 15.41 19.69 8.50
N GLU A 150 16.50 19.43 9.18
CA GLU A 150 17.10 18.11 9.22
C GLU A 150 16.51 17.33 10.39
N TYR A 151 16.01 16.13 10.12
CA TYR A 151 15.61 15.23 11.19
C TYR A 151 16.81 15.03 12.13
N PRO A 152 16.66 15.23 13.46
CA PRO A 152 17.77 15.33 14.38
C PRO A 152 18.76 14.17 14.24
N GLN A 153 20.06 14.50 14.26
CA GLN A 153 21.13 13.49 14.41
C GLN A 153 21.17 12.93 15.84
N ASP A 154 20.62 13.68 16.78
CA ASP A 154 20.68 13.39 18.20
C ASP A 154 19.58 12.39 18.57
N GLY A 155 20.02 11.16 18.80
CA GLY A 155 19.26 10.02 19.28
C GLY A 155 20.10 8.76 19.11
N THR A 156 20.12 7.87 20.10
CA THR A 156 20.80 6.58 19.93
C THR A 156 20.10 5.80 18.81
N GLU A 157 20.85 4.99 18.04
CA GLU A 157 20.26 4.19 16.94
C GLU A 157 19.09 3.28 17.41
N HIS A 158 19.02 3.02 18.72
CA HIS A 158 17.96 2.27 19.40
C HIS A 158 16.66 3.08 19.64
N GLU A 159 16.73 4.40 19.77
CA GLU A 159 15.59 5.23 20.21
C GLU A 159 14.40 5.21 19.23
N PHE A 160 14.66 5.01 17.93
CA PHE A 160 13.58 4.92 16.94
C PHE A 160 12.98 3.51 16.83
N VAL A 161 13.66 2.48 17.34
CA VAL A 161 13.09 1.12 17.42
C VAL A 161 11.98 1.09 18.47
N ASP A 162 12.21 1.78 19.59
CA ASP A 162 11.28 1.92 20.70
C ASP A 162 9.94 2.55 20.27
N GLU A 163 9.89 3.30 19.16
CA GLU A 163 8.64 3.84 18.59
C GLU A 163 7.64 2.73 18.28
N PHE A 164 8.10 1.55 17.84
CA PHE A 164 7.24 0.45 17.41
C PHE A 164 6.83 -0.49 18.54
N GLU A 165 7.53 -0.43 19.67
CA GLU A 165 7.25 -1.26 20.84
C GLU A 165 5.88 -0.92 21.46
N PRO A 166 5.11 -1.92 21.90
CA PRO A 166 3.86 -1.68 22.61
C PRO A 166 4.15 -0.97 23.94
N ILE A 167 3.29 -0.03 24.34
CA ILE A 167 3.51 0.75 25.56
C ILE A 167 3.28 -0.04 26.86
N GLY A 168 2.61 -1.19 26.77
CA GLY A 168 2.13 -2.01 27.89
C GLY A 168 0.60 -1.96 28.04
N GLU A 169 0.07 -2.73 28.98
CA GLU A 169 -1.35 -2.77 29.35
C GLU A 169 -1.54 -2.16 30.75
N LEU A 170 -2.73 -1.63 31.01
CA LEU A 170 -3.10 -1.15 32.34
C LEU A 170 -3.13 -2.32 33.33
N ASP A 171 -2.47 -2.16 34.48
CA ASP A 171 -2.53 -3.16 35.55
C ASP A 171 -3.95 -3.18 36.16
N GLU A 172 -4.35 -4.30 36.76
CA GLU A 172 -5.68 -4.44 37.40
C GLU A 172 -5.95 -3.36 38.45
N ASP A 173 -4.90 -2.85 39.11
CA ASP A 173 -4.95 -1.80 40.13
C ASP A 173 -4.83 -0.37 39.55
N GLY A 174 -4.59 -0.21 38.24
CA GLY A 174 -4.47 1.10 37.56
C GLY A 174 -3.25 1.96 37.94
N GLN A 175 -2.34 1.45 38.76
CA GLN A 175 -1.23 2.23 39.31
C GLN A 175 -0.19 2.64 38.26
N ASN A 176 -0.14 1.95 37.12
CA ASN A 176 0.80 2.21 36.04
C ASN A 176 0.30 3.25 35.00
N GLU A 177 -0.93 3.77 35.15
CA GLU A 177 -1.56 4.67 34.18
C GLU A 177 -0.70 5.90 33.84
N GLU A 178 -0.12 6.58 34.84
CA GLU A 178 0.71 7.76 34.61
C GLU A 178 1.99 7.44 33.83
N SER A 179 2.60 6.29 34.12
CA SER A 179 3.80 5.81 33.43
C SER A 179 3.50 5.46 31.97
N LEU A 180 2.38 4.75 31.73
CA LEU A 180 1.91 4.41 30.39
C LEU A 180 1.57 5.67 29.58
N LEU A 181 0.91 6.66 30.19
CA LEU A 181 0.63 7.96 29.56
C LEU A 181 1.91 8.70 29.18
N ARG A 182 2.96 8.62 30.01
CA ARG A 182 4.26 9.22 29.69
C ARG A 182 4.89 8.55 28.46
N LYS A 183 4.96 7.21 28.46
CA LYS A 183 5.44 6.44 27.29
C LYS A 183 4.62 6.69 26.03
N TRP A 184 3.31 6.85 26.18
CA TRP A 184 2.43 7.19 25.06
C TRP A 184 2.77 8.56 24.49
N LYS A 185 2.93 9.60 25.34
CA LYS A 185 3.32 10.95 24.89
C LYS A 185 4.73 11.02 24.29
N GLU A 186 5.61 10.10 24.68
CA GLU A 186 6.97 9.99 24.14
C GLU A 186 7.00 9.47 22.70
N LYS A 187 5.94 8.79 22.23
CA LYS A 187 5.83 8.37 20.83
C LYS A 187 5.83 9.57 19.90
N ARG A 188 6.57 9.46 18.80
CA ARG A 188 6.76 10.54 17.83
C ARG A 188 5.59 10.65 16.86
N LYS A 189 4.77 9.59 16.73
CA LYS A 189 3.62 9.58 15.84
C LYS A 189 2.43 8.80 16.37
N HIS A 190 1.24 9.38 16.24
CA HIS A 190 -0.03 8.73 16.58
C HIS A 190 -1.01 8.77 15.42
N TYR A 191 -1.77 7.69 15.29
CA TYR A 191 -3.00 7.63 14.51
C TYR A 191 -4.15 7.30 15.45
N LEU A 192 -5.18 8.13 15.42
CA LEU A 192 -6.40 7.98 16.20
C LEU A 192 -7.59 8.02 15.25
N ILE A 193 -8.50 7.06 15.38
CA ILE A 193 -9.75 7.00 14.62
C ILE A 193 -10.88 6.97 15.63
N LEU A 194 -11.78 7.95 15.51
CA LEU A 194 -12.94 8.07 16.37
C LEU A 194 -14.22 8.28 15.57
N SER A 195 -15.35 7.90 16.15
CA SER A 195 -16.66 8.18 15.56
C SER A 195 -17.07 9.64 15.77
N ALA A 196 -18.07 10.09 15.02
CA ALA A 196 -18.70 11.40 15.23
C ALA A 196 -19.23 11.60 16.67
N ALA A 197 -19.57 10.51 17.36
CA ALA A 197 -19.98 10.51 18.76
C ALA A 197 -18.80 10.52 19.76
N GLY A 198 -17.56 10.66 19.30
CA GLY A 198 -16.37 10.71 20.17
C GLY A 198 -15.90 9.37 20.71
N LYS A 199 -16.35 8.24 20.14
CA LYS A 199 -15.90 6.92 20.58
C LYS A 199 -14.59 6.51 19.89
N PRO A 200 -13.58 6.01 20.62
CA PRO A 200 -12.39 5.41 20.03
C PRO A 200 -12.74 4.16 19.22
N ILE A 201 -12.34 4.15 17.95
CA ILE A 201 -12.45 2.99 17.05
C ILE A 201 -11.09 2.30 16.92
N TYR A 202 -10.03 3.06 16.67
CA TYR A 202 -8.66 2.54 16.52
C TYR A 202 -7.64 3.55 17.05
N THR A 203 -6.62 3.03 17.73
CA THR A 203 -5.49 3.78 18.28
C THR A 203 -4.22 2.99 18.00
N ARG A 204 -3.23 3.59 17.32
CA ARG A 204 -1.98 2.86 17.02
C ARG A 204 -1.19 2.53 18.28
N HIS A 205 -1.11 3.48 19.20
CA HIS A 205 -0.44 3.30 20.49
C HIS A 205 -1.44 3.51 21.62
N GLY A 206 -1.35 2.64 22.62
CA GLY A 206 -2.20 2.66 23.81
C GLY A 206 -3.60 2.10 23.59
N ASP A 207 -4.17 1.60 24.67
CA ASP A 207 -5.55 1.13 24.69
C ASP A 207 -6.54 2.31 24.63
N SER A 208 -7.78 2.00 24.29
CA SER A 208 -8.83 3.01 24.15
C SER A 208 -9.27 3.64 25.48
N GLY A 209 -8.99 3.00 26.62
CA GLY A 209 -9.34 3.52 27.94
C GLY A 209 -8.39 4.64 28.34
N LEU A 210 -7.09 4.37 28.24
CA LEU A 210 -5.97 5.27 28.52
C LEU A 210 -6.09 6.60 27.76
N VAL A 211 -6.46 6.54 26.47
CA VAL A 211 -6.51 7.73 25.61
C VAL A 211 -7.92 8.32 25.45
N SER A 212 -8.93 7.77 26.15
CA SER A 212 -10.33 8.19 26.02
C SER A 212 -10.54 9.67 26.33
N SER A 213 -9.87 10.19 27.36
CA SER A 213 -9.92 11.61 27.76
C SER A 213 -9.40 12.53 26.64
N TYR A 214 -8.28 12.19 26.01
CA TYR A 214 -7.72 12.94 24.88
C TYR A 214 -8.62 12.88 23.65
N ILE A 215 -9.25 11.75 23.38
CA ILE A 215 -10.21 11.62 22.27
C ILE A 215 -11.43 12.51 22.51
N GLY A 216 -11.93 12.59 23.75
CA GLY A 216 -13.00 13.53 24.12
C GLY A 216 -12.60 14.99 23.86
N ILE A 217 -11.38 15.38 24.20
CA ILE A 217 -10.84 16.73 23.91
C ILE A 217 -10.80 16.98 22.41
N ILE A 218 -10.24 16.04 21.63
CA ILE A 218 -10.14 16.15 20.16
C ILE A 218 -11.54 16.29 19.54
N GLN A 219 -12.50 15.47 19.97
CA GLN A 219 -13.88 15.54 19.48
C GLN A 219 -14.55 16.87 19.83
N THR A 220 -14.30 17.40 21.03
CA THR A 220 -14.83 18.70 21.45
C THR A 220 -14.27 19.82 20.58
N ILE A 221 -12.97 19.80 20.31
CA ILE A 221 -12.31 20.75 19.40
C ILE A 221 -12.94 20.64 18.00
N ILE A 222 -13.08 19.44 17.43
CA ILE A 222 -13.68 19.26 16.11
C ILE A 222 -15.12 19.80 16.08
N SER A 223 -15.92 19.50 17.10
CA SER A 223 -17.33 19.91 17.17
C SER A 223 -17.48 21.43 17.24
N PHE A 224 -16.60 22.12 17.97
CA PHE A 224 -16.62 23.58 18.06
C PHE A 224 -16.50 24.27 16.69
N TYR A 225 -15.65 23.75 15.79
CA TYR A 225 -15.54 24.29 14.43
C TYR A 225 -16.74 23.90 13.57
N GLN A 226 -17.27 22.69 13.74
CA GLN A 226 -18.45 22.23 13.00
C GLN A 226 -19.70 23.05 13.32
N ASP A 227 -19.88 23.44 14.58
CA ASP A 227 -20.97 24.31 15.01
C ASP A 227 -20.86 25.72 14.40
N ALA A 228 -19.65 26.12 13.98
CA ALA A 228 -19.36 27.37 13.29
C ALA A 228 -19.42 27.25 11.74
N ASP A 229 -19.92 26.12 11.21
CA ASP A 229 -19.93 25.79 9.76
C ASP A 229 -18.52 25.80 9.12
N ASP A 230 -17.49 25.46 9.91
CA ASP A 230 -16.11 25.30 9.46
C ASP A 230 -15.60 23.88 9.74
N THR A 231 -14.60 23.45 8.98
CA THR A 231 -13.97 22.13 9.12
C THR A 231 -12.50 22.28 9.50
N LEU A 232 -12.18 21.95 10.75
CA LEU A 232 -10.80 21.95 11.21
C LEU A 232 -9.97 20.94 10.41
N ARG A 233 -8.93 21.43 9.72
CA ARG A 233 -8.07 20.61 8.85
C ARG A 233 -6.77 20.20 9.51
N ASN A 234 -6.11 21.13 10.18
CA ASN A 234 -4.85 20.92 10.87
C ASN A 234 -4.58 22.08 11.83
N PHE A 235 -3.68 21.86 12.78
CA PHE A 235 -3.05 22.90 13.57
C PHE A 235 -1.69 22.40 14.07
N THR A 236 -0.81 23.33 14.42
CA THR A 236 0.57 23.04 14.86
C THR A 236 0.77 23.58 16.27
N ALA A 237 1.37 22.76 17.14
CA ALA A 237 1.76 23.13 18.48
C ALA A 237 3.25 22.81 18.69
N GLY A 238 4.11 23.83 18.64
CA GLY A 238 5.55 23.63 18.71
C GLY A 238 6.07 22.81 17.52
N ASP A 239 6.72 21.68 17.82
CA ASP A 239 7.25 20.71 16.85
C ASP A 239 6.20 19.66 16.40
N THR A 240 5.00 19.71 16.98
CA THR A 240 3.97 18.69 16.77
C THR A 240 2.90 19.21 15.81
N LYS A 241 2.68 18.48 14.73
CA LYS A 241 1.63 18.75 13.74
C LYS A 241 0.46 17.82 13.95
N ILE A 242 -0.75 18.38 14.05
CA ILE A 242 -1.99 17.63 14.21
C ILE A 242 -2.83 17.85 12.96
N VAL A 243 -3.17 16.78 12.25
CA VAL A 243 -3.97 16.80 11.02
C VAL A 243 -5.24 15.99 11.23
N ILE A 244 -6.37 16.57 10.83
CA ILE A 244 -7.69 15.98 10.97
C ILE A 244 -8.27 15.74 9.58
N LEU A 245 -8.77 14.52 9.37
CA LEU A 245 -9.50 14.11 8.17
C LEU A 245 -10.93 13.75 8.57
N SER A 246 -11.86 14.62 8.19
CA SER A 246 -13.29 14.44 8.43
C SER A 246 -13.95 13.66 7.30
N LYS A 247 -14.36 12.42 7.59
CA LYS A 247 -15.07 11.51 6.68
C LYS A 247 -16.28 10.94 7.41
N THR A 248 -17.31 11.77 7.62
CA THR A 248 -18.53 11.40 8.35
C THR A 248 -19.03 10.02 7.90
N PRO A 249 -19.23 9.06 8.83
CA PRO A 249 -19.35 9.20 10.29
C PRO A 249 -18.05 9.11 11.10
N LEU A 250 -16.88 9.18 10.48
CA LEU A 250 -15.57 9.00 11.11
C LEU A 250 -14.71 10.27 11.08
N TYR A 251 -13.94 10.48 12.16
CA TYR A 251 -12.82 11.42 12.19
C TYR A 251 -11.53 10.63 12.36
N LEU A 252 -10.57 10.88 11.46
CA LEU A 252 -9.24 10.31 11.53
C LEU A 252 -8.25 11.43 11.86
N VAL A 253 -7.36 11.19 12.81
CA VAL A 253 -6.43 12.18 13.34
C VAL A 253 -5.02 11.61 13.32
N ALA A 254 -4.09 12.36 12.72
CA ALA A 254 -2.67 12.09 12.78
C ALA A 254 -1.98 13.16 13.64
N ILE A 255 -1.13 12.72 14.56
CA ILE A 255 -0.29 13.58 15.39
C ILE A 255 1.15 13.18 15.08
N SER A 256 2.00 14.09 14.60
CA SER A 256 3.36 13.75 14.18
C SER A 256 4.38 14.80 14.59
N ARG A 257 5.54 14.31 15.05
CA ARG A 257 6.79 15.05 15.27
C ARG A 257 7.88 14.68 14.25
N LEU A 258 7.54 13.97 13.16
CA LEU A 258 8.50 13.39 12.20
C LEU A 258 8.86 14.29 11.00
N LEU A 259 8.65 15.60 11.10
CA LEU A 259 8.86 16.57 10.02
C LEU A 259 8.09 16.18 8.74
N GLU A 260 6.79 15.97 8.87
CA GLU A 260 5.91 15.60 7.75
C GLU A 260 5.01 16.75 7.34
N SER A 261 4.76 16.89 6.04
CA SER A 261 3.84 17.88 5.51
C SER A 261 2.39 17.55 5.87
N GLU A 262 1.52 18.57 5.87
CA GLU A 262 0.08 18.36 6.03
C GLU A 262 -0.48 17.43 4.94
N SER A 263 -0.01 17.59 3.70
CA SER A 263 -0.40 16.75 2.56
C SER A 263 -0.03 15.29 2.76
N HIS A 264 1.16 15.00 3.28
CA HIS A 264 1.60 13.62 3.52
C HIS A 264 0.82 12.97 4.65
N LEU A 265 0.59 13.67 5.75
CA LEU A 265 -0.23 13.16 6.86
C LEU A 265 -1.67 12.90 6.40
N ARG A 266 -2.25 13.79 5.60
CA ARG A 266 -3.60 13.59 5.03
C ARG A 266 -3.66 12.36 4.13
N LEU A 267 -2.65 12.13 3.30
CA LEU A 267 -2.57 10.93 2.47
C LEU A 267 -2.52 9.64 3.31
N GLN A 268 -1.77 9.64 4.41
CA GLN A 268 -1.72 8.51 5.33
C GLN A 268 -3.08 8.26 5.99
N LEU A 269 -3.78 9.33 6.40
CA LEU A 269 -5.14 9.23 6.95
C LEU A 269 -6.14 8.73 5.90
N ASP A 270 -6.09 9.22 4.66
CA ASP A 270 -6.92 8.70 3.58
C ASP A 270 -6.65 7.21 3.34
N ALA A 271 -5.38 6.76 3.43
CA ALA A 271 -5.04 5.35 3.25
C ALA A 271 -5.59 4.47 4.38
N LEU A 272 -5.52 4.93 5.63
CA LEU A 272 -6.17 4.24 6.77
C LEU A 272 -7.69 4.19 6.62
N TYR A 273 -8.32 5.27 6.14
CA TYR A 273 -9.75 5.28 5.86
C TYR A 273 -10.13 4.28 4.76
N MET A 274 -9.36 4.23 3.67
CA MET A 274 -9.58 3.25 2.61
C MET A 274 -9.38 1.82 3.10
N GLN A 275 -8.47 1.60 4.06
CA GLN A 275 -8.29 0.31 4.69
C GLN A 275 -9.55 -0.12 5.47
N ILE A 276 -10.17 0.78 6.23
CA ILE A 276 -11.45 0.53 6.91
C ILE A 276 -12.55 0.19 5.89
N LEU A 277 -12.65 0.98 4.82
CA LEU A 277 -13.64 0.74 3.77
C LEU A 277 -13.39 -0.58 3.04
N SER A 278 -12.14 -1.04 2.91
CA SER A 278 -11.82 -2.32 2.30
C SER A 278 -12.38 -3.51 3.08
N THR A 279 -12.47 -3.37 4.40
CA THR A 279 -13.06 -4.37 5.30
C THR A 279 -14.59 -4.28 5.35
N LEU A 280 -15.13 -3.08 5.59
CA LEU A 280 -16.56 -2.91 5.91
C LEU A 280 -17.44 -2.49 4.74
N THR A 281 -16.91 -2.00 3.62
CA THR A 281 -17.63 -1.25 2.57
C THR A 281 -18.29 0.04 3.07
N LEU A 282 -18.55 0.98 2.16
CA LEU A 282 -19.20 2.25 2.49
C LEU A 282 -20.68 2.07 2.92
N PRO A 283 -21.51 1.23 2.26
CA PRO A 283 -22.89 1.03 2.66
C PRO A 283 -23.01 0.39 4.05
N ALA A 284 -22.20 -0.62 4.38
CA ALA A 284 -22.30 -1.23 5.70
C ALA A 284 -21.83 -0.26 6.78
N LEU A 285 -20.79 0.55 6.52
CA LEU A 285 -20.36 1.61 7.42
C LEU A 285 -21.51 2.61 7.69
N ASN A 286 -22.14 3.13 6.63
CA ASN A 286 -23.25 4.08 6.77
C ASN A 286 -24.45 3.45 7.49
N HIS A 287 -24.79 2.20 7.17
CA HIS A 287 -25.88 1.49 7.81
C HIS A 287 -25.65 1.33 9.33
N LEU A 288 -24.44 0.93 9.74
CA LEU A 288 -24.06 0.78 11.15
C LEU A 288 -24.24 2.08 11.95
N PHE A 289 -23.87 3.22 11.37
CA PHE A 289 -24.03 4.53 12.03
C PHE A 289 -25.42 5.13 11.90
N SER A 290 -26.21 4.73 10.90
CA SER A 290 -27.62 5.13 10.79
C SER A 290 -28.49 4.51 11.88
N ILE A 291 -28.20 3.27 12.29
CA ILE A 291 -28.91 2.59 13.38
C ILE A 291 -28.54 3.23 14.73
N ARG A 292 -27.24 3.44 14.95
CA ARG A 292 -26.74 4.01 16.19
C ARG A 292 -25.51 4.87 15.88
N PRO A 293 -25.59 6.21 16.01
CA PRO A 293 -24.44 7.09 15.80
C PRO A 293 -23.25 6.79 16.73
N SER A 294 -23.52 6.13 17.85
CA SER A 294 -22.53 5.65 18.82
C SER A 294 -22.18 4.17 18.66
N THR A 295 -22.35 3.59 17.47
CA THR A 295 -21.93 2.22 17.16
C THR A 295 -20.44 2.05 17.38
N ASP A 296 -20.08 0.95 18.02
CA ASP A 296 -18.70 0.54 18.22
C ASP A 296 -18.24 -0.32 17.03
N LEU A 297 -17.26 0.19 16.29
CA LEU A 297 -16.68 -0.52 15.13
C LEU A 297 -15.62 -1.55 15.52
N LYS A 298 -15.21 -1.66 16.80
CA LYS A 298 -14.21 -2.63 17.22
C LYS A 298 -14.60 -4.06 16.87
N ARG A 299 -15.88 -4.42 17.09
CA ARG A 299 -16.40 -5.75 16.72
C ARG A 299 -16.37 -5.97 15.20
N PRO A 300 -16.96 -5.10 14.36
CA PRO A 300 -16.87 -5.23 12.90
C PRO A 300 -15.45 -5.23 12.32
N LEU A 301 -14.50 -4.53 12.97
CA LEU A 301 -13.10 -4.45 12.54
C LEU A 301 -12.19 -5.47 13.25
N GLN A 302 -12.74 -6.35 14.08
CA GLN A 302 -11.98 -7.33 14.82
C GLN A 302 -11.14 -8.19 13.86
N GLY A 303 -9.85 -8.35 14.15
CA GLY A 303 -8.90 -9.06 13.28
C GLY A 303 -8.28 -8.23 12.16
N THR A 304 -8.75 -6.99 11.93
CA THR A 304 -8.12 -6.04 10.98
C THR A 304 -7.25 -4.98 11.66
N GLU A 305 -7.15 -5.02 12.98
CA GLU A 305 -6.32 -4.12 13.78
C GLU A 305 -4.83 -4.29 13.46
N THR A 306 -4.37 -5.52 13.24
CA THR A 306 -2.99 -5.83 12.83
C THR A 306 -2.67 -5.21 11.47
N LEU A 307 -3.65 -5.19 10.56
CA LEU A 307 -3.55 -4.60 9.23
C LEU A 307 -3.41 -3.07 9.31
N LEU A 308 -4.23 -2.42 10.13
CA LEU A 308 -4.14 -0.98 10.38
C LEU A 308 -2.82 -0.61 11.07
N SER A 309 -2.37 -1.41 12.03
CA SER A 309 -1.10 -1.19 12.75
C SER A 309 0.12 -1.38 11.85
N SER A 310 0.14 -2.42 11.02
CA SER A 310 1.14 -2.65 9.97
C SER A 310 1.22 -1.45 9.01
N LEU A 311 0.06 -0.97 8.53
CA LEU A 311 0.00 0.16 7.62
C LEU A 311 0.50 1.46 8.28
N ALA A 312 0.07 1.70 9.52
CA ALA A 312 0.55 2.83 10.33
C ALA A 312 2.07 2.77 10.54
N ASP A 313 2.62 1.60 10.85
CA ASP A 313 4.06 1.38 11.02
C ASP A 313 4.84 1.61 9.73
N SER A 314 4.31 1.15 8.59
CA SER A 314 4.88 1.42 7.27
C SER A 314 5.01 2.92 7.01
N PHE A 315 3.99 3.71 7.39
CA PHE A 315 4.02 5.17 7.26
C PHE A 315 5.01 5.81 8.24
N THR A 316 5.10 5.32 9.48
CA THR A 316 6.04 5.81 10.49
C THR A 316 7.48 5.54 10.07
N LYS A 317 7.79 4.33 9.58
CA LYS A 317 9.11 3.97 8.99
C LYS A 317 9.45 4.84 7.78
N GLY A 318 8.45 5.26 7.02
CA GLY A 318 8.60 6.09 5.83
C GLY A 318 8.50 5.26 4.56
N SER A 319 7.36 5.38 3.89
CA SER A 319 7.03 4.61 2.68
C SER A 319 7.20 5.46 1.42
N PRO A 320 8.16 5.14 0.53
CA PRO A 320 8.33 5.83 -0.76
C PRO A 320 7.09 5.76 -1.66
N THR A 321 6.37 4.63 -1.61
CA THR A 321 5.13 4.42 -2.36
C THR A 321 4.04 5.41 -1.92
N THR A 322 3.98 5.75 -0.63
CA THR A 322 3.06 6.76 -0.10
C THR A 322 3.51 8.15 -0.51
N LEU A 323 4.78 8.48 -0.28
CA LEU A 323 5.37 9.77 -0.65
C LEU A 323 5.13 10.12 -2.11
N LEU A 324 5.44 9.20 -3.03
CA LEU A 324 5.35 9.43 -4.47
C LEU A 324 3.97 9.13 -5.05
N SER A 325 3.10 8.44 -4.30
CA SER A 325 1.83 7.89 -4.78
C SER A 325 1.97 7.15 -6.11
N ALA A 326 2.97 6.28 -6.15
CA ALA A 326 3.37 5.50 -7.31
C ALA A 326 3.77 4.09 -6.86
N LEU A 327 3.74 3.10 -7.76
CA LEU A 327 4.10 1.72 -7.46
C LEU A 327 5.56 1.40 -7.81
N GLU A 328 6.24 0.65 -6.95
CA GLU A 328 7.56 0.11 -7.28
C GLU A 328 7.41 -1.18 -8.10
N CYS A 329 8.12 -1.25 -9.23
CA CYS A 329 8.15 -2.45 -10.05
C CYS A 329 9.48 -3.19 -9.90
N LEU A 330 9.42 -4.53 -9.89
CA LEU A 330 10.62 -5.35 -9.95
C LEU A 330 11.31 -5.14 -11.31
N LYS A 331 12.61 -4.84 -11.31
CA LYS A 331 13.39 -4.68 -12.55
C LYS A 331 13.48 -6.02 -13.29
N LEU A 332 12.84 -6.12 -14.45
CA LEU A 332 12.79 -7.34 -15.25
C LEU A 332 12.78 -7.02 -16.75
N ARG A 333 13.51 -7.79 -17.56
CA ARG A 333 13.55 -7.58 -19.02
C ARG A 333 12.15 -7.73 -19.65
N LYS A 334 11.83 -6.89 -20.64
CA LYS A 334 10.57 -6.92 -21.39
C LYS A 334 10.22 -8.31 -21.93
N ALA A 335 11.19 -9.03 -22.50
CA ALA A 335 10.96 -10.39 -23.01
C ALA A 335 10.40 -11.34 -21.93
N HIS A 336 10.94 -11.30 -20.71
CA HIS A 336 10.44 -12.11 -19.60
C HIS A 336 9.07 -11.64 -19.12
N ARG A 337 8.82 -10.33 -19.06
CA ARG A 337 7.49 -9.78 -18.77
C ARG A 337 6.45 -10.25 -19.80
N GLN A 338 6.80 -10.27 -21.08
CA GLN A 338 5.91 -10.74 -22.15
C GLN A 338 5.59 -12.22 -22.01
N VAL A 339 6.56 -13.06 -21.64
CA VAL A 339 6.31 -14.48 -21.36
C VAL A 339 5.33 -14.63 -20.19
N ILE A 340 5.53 -13.88 -19.10
CA ILE A 340 4.63 -13.89 -17.93
C ILE A 340 3.22 -13.42 -18.32
N ASN A 341 3.11 -12.30 -19.03
CA ASN A 341 1.84 -11.73 -19.50
C ASN A 341 1.09 -12.72 -20.40
N ASN A 342 1.78 -13.34 -21.37
CA ASN A 342 1.17 -14.33 -22.26
C ASN A 342 0.73 -15.58 -21.48
N THR A 343 1.46 -15.97 -20.45
CA THR A 343 1.08 -17.10 -19.57
C THR A 343 -0.17 -16.76 -18.75
N LEU A 344 -0.27 -15.53 -18.23
CA LEU A 344 -1.47 -15.05 -17.53
C LEU A 344 -2.70 -15.04 -18.45
N LEU A 345 -2.56 -14.52 -19.68
CA LEU A 345 -3.66 -14.46 -20.65
C LEU A 345 -4.13 -15.84 -21.10
N LYS A 346 -3.20 -16.79 -21.31
CA LYS A 346 -3.53 -18.16 -21.76
C LYS A 346 -4.30 -18.98 -20.72
N ASN A 347 -4.02 -18.77 -19.43
CA ASN A 347 -4.66 -19.52 -18.35
C ASN A 347 -5.82 -18.74 -17.70
N ARG A 348 -6.29 -17.66 -18.34
CA ARG A 348 -7.33 -16.79 -17.79
C ARG A 348 -8.59 -17.57 -17.47
N ALA A 349 -9.07 -17.44 -16.23
CA ALA A 349 -10.42 -17.81 -15.85
C ALA A 349 -11.42 -16.77 -16.37
N GLU A 350 -12.60 -17.22 -16.83
CA GLU A 350 -13.64 -16.34 -17.39
C GLU A 350 -14.09 -15.26 -16.40
N LYS A 351 -14.17 -15.61 -15.11
CA LYS A 351 -14.62 -14.74 -14.02
C LYS A 351 -13.51 -13.88 -13.41
N LEU A 352 -12.29 -13.91 -13.96
CA LEU A 352 -11.20 -13.06 -13.51
C LEU A 352 -11.44 -11.61 -13.95
N LEU A 353 -11.42 -10.70 -12.97
CA LEU A 353 -11.40 -9.26 -13.22
C LEU A 353 -9.96 -8.76 -13.36
N TYR A 354 -9.10 -9.12 -12.40
CA TYR A 354 -7.73 -8.63 -12.34
C TYR A 354 -6.78 -9.70 -11.79
N GLY A 355 -5.59 -9.78 -12.37
CA GLY A 355 -4.51 -10.65 -11.91
C GLY A 355 -3.23 -9.85 -11.71
N LEU A 356 -2.57 -10.07 -10.57
CA LEU A 356 -1.33 -9.40 -10.20
C LEU A 356 -0.32 -10.42 -9.69
N VAL A 357 0.94 -10.24 -10.09
CA VAL A 357 2.07 -11.01 -9.57
C VAL A 357 2.94 -10.03 -8.80
N ALA A 358 2.95 -10.18 -7.47
CA ALA A 358 3.73 -9.36 -6.56
C ALA A 358 5.01 -10.11 -6.18
N ALA A 359 6.15 -9.44 -6.23
CA ALA A 359 7.45 -10.01 -5.92
C ALA A 359 8.14 -9.19 -4.82
N GLY A 360 8.58 -9.85 -3.75
CA GLY A 360 9.44 -9.27 -2.71
C GLY A 360 8.84 -8.06 -1.98
N GLY A 361 7.56 -8.11 -1.59
CA GLY A 361 6.97 -7.09 -0.70
C GLY A 361 7.02 -5.65 -1.22
N ARG A 362 6.91 -5.44 -2.54
CA ARG A 362 7.05 -4.11 -3.17
C ARG A 362 5.73 -3.35 -3.37
N LEU A 363 4.61 -3.84 -2.83
CA LEU A 363 3.29 -3.21 -3.02
C LEU A 363 2.63 -2.94 -1.67
N LEU A 364 2.37 -1.67 -1.34
CA LEU A 364 1.83 -1.23 -0.04
C LEU A 364 0.60 -2.01 0.46
N LEU A 365 -0.44 -2.13 -0.38
CA LEU A 365 -1.68 -2.84 -0.02
C LEU A 365 -1.42 -4.33 0.24
N PHE A 366 -0.39 -4.89 -0.40
CA PHE A 366 0.01 -6.27 -0.23
C PHE A 366 1.06 -6.44 0.86
N ASN A 367 1.85 -5.43 1.20
CA ASN A 367 2.74 -5.47 2.37
C ASN A 367 1.92 -5.78 3.62
N MET A 368 0.71 -5.23 3.70
CA MET A 368 -0.28 -5.58 4.71
C MET A 368 -0.70 -7.07 4.68
N ILE A 369 -0.89 -7.66 3.49
CA ILE A 369 -1.24 -9.08 3.31
C ILE A 369 -0.03 -10.00 3.55
N PHE A 370 1.18 -9.53 3.23
CA PHE A 370 2.46 -10.20 3.50
C PHE A 370 2.85 -10.14 5.00
N GLU A 371 2.38 -9.12 5.72
CA GLU A 371 2.58 -8.90 7.17
C GLU A 371 1.46 -9.51 8.03
N ALA A 372 0.31 -9.86 7.46
CA ALA A 372 -0.72 -10.59 8.17
C ALA A 372 -0.34 -12.09 8.27
N ASP A 373 0.22 -12.49 9.42
CA ASP A 373 0.67 -13.88 9.66
C ASP A 373 -0.44 -14.92 9.44
N GLY A 374 -1.72 -14.53 9.63
CA GLY A 374 -2.89 -15.37 9.35
C GLY A 374 -3.07 -15.78 7.88
N VAL A 375 -2.53 -15.02 6.92
CA VAL A 375 -2.63 -15.34 5.48
C VAL A 375 -1.58 -16.38 5.06
N LYS A 376 -0.46 -16.47 5.78
CA LYS A 376 0.60 -17.47 5.53
C LYS A 376 0.34 -18.79 6.25
N ALA A 377 -0.28 -18.76 7.44
CA ALA A 377 -0.56 -19.93 8.25
C ALA A 377 -1.50 -20.97 7.58
N GLY A 378 -2.31 -20.56 6.60
CA GLY A 378 -3.30 -21.41 5.91
C GLY A 378 -2.77 -22.24 4.74
N GLY A 379 -1.48 -22.56 4.67
CA GLY A 379 -0.90 -23.32 3.55
C GLY A 379 -0.60 -22.47 2.31
N GLY A 380 -0.41 -21.15 2.48
CA GLY A 380 0.01 -20.24 1.41
C GLY A 380 -1.08 -19.89 0.39
N GLU A 381 -2.36 -20.17 0.68
CA GLU A 381 -3.52 -19.74 -0.11
C GLU A 381 -4.54 -19.06 0.80
N SER A 382 -5.22 -18.02 0.31
CA SER A 382 -6.22 -17.28 1.07
C SER A 382 -7.33 -16.74 0.17
N TRP A 383 -8.57 -16.78 0.67
CA TRP A 383 -9.76 -16.25 0.01
C TRP A 383 -10.34 -15.13 0.86
N ILE A 384 -10.15 -13.89 0.42
CA ILE A 384 -10.42 -12.71 1.23
C ILE A 384 -11.51 -11.88 0.54
N PRO A 385 -12.68 -11.64 1.18
CA PRO A 385 -13.61 -10.63 0.72
C PRO A 385 -12.98 -9.25 0.95
N VAL A 386 -12.90 -8.45 -0.11
CA VAL A 386 -12.28 -7.13 -0.07
C VAL A 386 -13.12 -6.14 -0.86
N CYS A 387 -13.42 -5.00 -0.27
CA CYS A 387 -13.92 -3.85 -1.00
C CYS A 387 -12.73 -3.07 -1.57
N LEU A 388 -12.82 -2.63 -2.82
CA LEU A 388 -11.81 -1.78 -3.44
C LEU A 388 -12.44 -0.40 -3.64
N PRO A 389 -12.33 0.53 -2.68
CA PRO A 389 -13.10 1.78 -2.71
C PRO A 389 -12.84 2.64 -3.94
N GLY A 390 -11.63 2.58 -4.50
CA GLY A 390 -11.27 3.28 -5.74
C GLY A 390 -11.84 2.66 -7.02
N PHE A 391 -12.41 1.45 -6.96
CA PHE A 391 -13.12 0.79 -8.05
C PHE A 391 -14.63 0.79 -7.79
N ASN A 392 -15.05 0.19 -6.68
CA ASN A 392 -16.43 0.19 -6.22
C ASN A 392 -16.46 0.14 -4.69
N SER A 393 -16.88 1.24 -4.05
CA SER A 393 -16.99 1.34 -2.59
C SER A 393 -18.23 0.65 -2.02
N THR A 394 -19.14 0.14 -2.85
CA THR A 394 -20.43 -0.42 -2.42
C THR A 394 -20.50 -1.95 -2.36
N GLY A 395 -19.57 -2.64 -3.01
CA GLY A 395 -19.62 -4.08 -3.18
C GLY A 395 -18.33 -4.77 -2.74
N TYR A 396 -18.47 -6.03 -2.32
CA TYR A 396 -17.32 -6.90 -2.12
C TYR A 396 -16.85 -7.49 -3.45
N LEU A 397 -15.53 -7.52 -3.60
CA LEU A 397 -14.83 -8.41 -4.51
C LEU A 397 -14.20 -9.53 -3.68
N TYR A 398 -13.78 -10.58 -4.36
CA TYR A 398 -13.14 -11.72 -3.73
C TYR A 398 -11.75 -11.90 -4.30
N MET A 399 -10.77 -11.85 -3.40
CA MET A 399 -9.37 -11.90 -3.72
C MET A 399 -8.81 -13.25 -3.30
N TYR A 400 -8.31 -13.99 -4.28
CA TYR A 400 -7.50 -15.18 -4.10
C TYR A 400 -6.04 -14.76 -4.05
N VAL A 401 -5.39 -15.00 -2.91
CA VAL A 401 -3.97 -14.74 -2.71
C VAL A 401 -3.27 -16.07 -2.57
N SER A 402 -2.17 -16.27 -3.29
CA SER A 402 -1.31 -17.41 -3.08
C SER A 402 0.16 -17.02 -3.03
N PHE A 403 0.82 -17.39 -1.94
CA PHE A 403 2.27 -17.26 -1.80
C PHE A 403 2.98 -18.46 -2.37
N ILE A 404 4.03 -18.19 -3.12
CA ILE A 404 4.95 -19.17 -3.67
C ILE A 404 6.28 -18.91 -2.98
N ASP A 405 6.68 -19.87 -2.15
CA ASP A 405 8.03 -19.89 -1.64
C ASP A 405 8.98 -20.27 -2.77
N LEU A 406 10.01 -19.45 -2.97
CA LEU A 406 11.05 -19.69 -3.95
C LEU A 406 12.22 -20.50 -3.35
N SER A 407 12.17 -20.86 -2.06
CA SER A 407 13.23 -21.55 -1.31
C SER A 407 13.34 -23.07 -1.53
N ASP A 408 12.51 -23.65 -2.42
CA ASP A 408 12.24 -25.09 -2.63
C ASP A 408 13.43 -26.03 -3.04
N GLU A 409 14.68 -25.68 -2.75
CA GLU A 409 15.84 -26.60 -2.87
C GLU A 409 16.29 -27.20 -1.52
N SER A 410 15.69 -26.85 -0.39
CA SER A 410 15.98 -27.46 0.91
C SER A 410 14.73 -27.98 1.61
N ARG A 411 14.20 -29.09 1.08
CA ARG A 411 13.32 -29.97 1.85
C ARG A 411 14.10 -30.54 3.04
N GLY A 412 13.75 -30.09 4.24
CA GLY A 412 14.13 -30.74 5.48
C GLY A 412 14.80 -29.80 6.47
N VAL A 413 14.02 -28.89 7.05
CA VAL A 413 13.88 -28.61 8.49
C VAL A 413 12.90 -27.44 8.58
N ILE A 414 11.71 -27.71 9.10
CA ILE A 414 10.81 -26.65 9.56
C ILE A 414 11.41 -26.17 10.87
N THR A 415 12.04 -25.01 10.86
CA THR A 415 12.29 -24.21 12.05
C THR A 415 11.74 -22.82 11.79
N ASP A 416 11.10 -22.31 12.83
CA ASP A 416 10.30 -21.09 12.90
C ASP A 416 10.91 -19.84 12.22
N ASP A 417 9.99 -18.99 11.73
CA ASP A 417 10.04 -17.53 11.64
C ASP A 417 11.09 -16.78 10.79
N ASP A 418 12.17 -17.41 10.29
CA ASP A 418 13.31 -16.68 9.69
C ASP A 418 13.51 -16.84 8.16
N THR A 419 12.45 -17.00 7.36
CA THR A 419 12.61 -16.77 5.91
C THR A 419 12.55 -15.26 5.62
N PRO A 420 13.57 -14.66 4.99
CA PRO A 420 13.52 -13.23 4.66
C PRO A 420 12.31 -12.99 3.75
N LYS A 421 11.34 -12.22 4.26
CA LYS A 421 10.03 -11.92 3.64
C LYS A 421 10.16 -11.41 2.19
N ASP A 422 11.34 -10.91 1.84
CA ASP A 422 11.74 -10.40 0.54
C ASP A 422 11.92 -11.47 -0.56
N GLU A 423 12.06 -12.77 -0.24
CA GLU A 423 12.26 -13.84 -1.26
C GLU A 423 10.96 -14.52 -1.74
N SER A 424 9.78 -14.00 -1.38
CA SER A 424 8.49 -14.59 -1.75
C SER A 424 7.83 -13.93 -2.97
N VAL A 425 7.11 -14.73 -3.76
CA VAL A 425 6.25 -14.25 -4.86
C VAL A 425 4.80 -14.54 -4.50
N ALA A 426 3.93 -13.54 -4.58
CA ALA A 426 2.50 -13.73 -4.41
C ALA A 426 1.76 -13.58 -5.75
N ILE A 427 0.84 -14.49 -6.00
CA ILE A 427 -0.15 -14.39 -7.08
C ILE A 427 -1.46 -13.94 -6.46
N VAL A 428 -2.01 -12.86 -6.98
CA VAL A 428 -3.25 -12.25 -6.52
C VAL A 428 -4.23 -12.24 -7.68
N LEU A 429 -5.38 -12.88 -7.51
CA LEU A 429 -6.44 -12.97 -8.51
C LEU A 429 -7.74 -12.42 -7.89
N ILE A 430 -8.43 -11.54 -8.61
CA ILE A 430 -9.62 -10.84 -8.11
C ILE A 430 -10.81 -11.20 -9.00
N SER A 431 -11.93 -11.58 -8.39
CA SER A 431 -13.21 -11.86 -9.02
C SER A 431 -14.34 -11.11 -8.31
N ALA A 432 -15.43 -10.82 -9.02
CA ALA A 432 -16.68 -10.34 -8.42
C ALA A 432 -17.55 -11.49 -7.86
N ASP A 433 -17.26 -12.73 -8.24
CA ASP A 433 -18.04 -13.89 -7.86
C ASP A 433 -17.44 -14.63 -6.65
N LYS A 434 -18.27 -14.82 -5.63
CA LYS A 434 -17.93 -15.46 -4.36
C LYS A 434 -17.55 -16.94 -4.53
N GLU A 435 -18.11 -17.60 -5.54
CA GLU A 435 -17.95 -19.04 -5.76
C GLU A 435 -16.77 -19.38 -6.69
N SER A 436 -16.04 -18.37 -7.17
CA SER A 436 -14.93 -18.54 -8.11
C SER A 436 -13.64 -19.09 -7.50
N PHE A 437 -13.62 -19.44 -6.20
CA PHE A 437 -12.41 -19.90 -5.49
C PHE A 437 -11.68 -21.02 -6.24
N PHE A 438 -12.37 -22.12 -6.55
CA PHE A 438 -11.76 -23.28 -7.20
C PHE A 438 -11.32 -22.99 -8.64
N GLN A 439 -12.05 -22.14 -9.35
CA GLN A 439 -11.69 -21.73 -10.72
C GLN A 439 -10.38 -20.92 -10.72
N LEU A 440 -10.23 -20.00 -9.78
CA LEU A 440 -9.01 -19.20 -9.64
C LEU A 440 -7.83 -20.02 -9.11
N GLN A 441 -8.09 -20.97 -8.21
CA GLN A 441 -7.09 -21.92 -7.74
C GLN A 441 -6.56 -22.78 -8.90
N GLU A 442 -7.44 -23.30 -9.77
CA GLU A 442 -7.04 -24.07 -10.95
C GLU A 442 -6.22 -23.21 -11.93
N MET A 443 -6.66 -21.97 -12.18
CA MET A 443 -5.89 -21.00 -12.96
C MET A 443 -4.49 -20.79 -12.37
N ARG A 444 -4.38 -20.59 -11.06
CA ARG A 444 -3.09 -20.44 -10.36
C ARG A 444 -2.24 -21.69 -10.53
N ASN A 445 -2.78 -22.89 -10.36
CA ASN A 445 -2.02 -24.13 -10.50
C ASN A 445 -1.43 -24.28 -11.90
N LYS A 446 -2.22 -24.02 -12.95
CA LYS A 446 -1.77 -24.02 -14.35
C LYS A 446 -0.72 -22.95 -14.61
N LEU A 447 -0.93 -21.75 -14.06
CA LEU A 447 -0.01 -20.62 -14.18
C LEU A 447 1.35 -20.92 -13.55
N VAL A 448 1.38 -21.43 -12.32
CA VAL A 448 2.62 -21.78 -11.60
C VAL A 448 3.37 -22.88 -12.35
N GLU A 449 2.67 -23.90 -12.83
CA GLU A 449 3.27 -25.00 -13.61
C GLU A 449 3.92 -24.49 -14.91
N GLN A 450 3.25 -23.59 -15.63
CA GLN A 450 3.83 -22.98 -16.85
C GLN A 450 4.96 -22.00 -16.54
N MET A 451 4.89 -21.26 -15.43
CA MET A 451 5.98 -20.39 -14.99
C MET A 451 7.22 -21.18 -14.55
N ARG A 452 7.04 -22.37 -13.97
CA ARG A 452 8.15 -23.32 -13.70
C ARG A 452 8.77 -23.82 -14.98
N LYS A 453 7.95 -24.29 -15.93
CA LYS A 453 8.41 -24.80 -17.25
C LYS A 453 9.14 -23.75 -18.08
N SER A 454 8.66 -22.51 -18.08
CA SER A 454 9.29 -21.39 -18.80
C SER A 454 10.52 -20.82 -18.10
N GLY A 455 10.85 -21.27 -16.89
CA GLY A 455 11.93 -20.71 -16.07
C GLY A 455 11.64 -19.31 -15.50
N SER A 456 10.42 -18.79 -15.68
CA SER A 456 10.04 -17.44 -15.24
C SER A 456 10.18 -17.26 -13.72
N LEU A 457 9.86 -18.29 -12.92
CA LEU A 457 10.04 -18.24 -11.46
C LEU A 457 11.51 -18.08 -11.06
N LYS A 458 12.43 -18.77 -11.75
CA LYS A 458 13.87 -18.68 -11.47
C LYS A 458 14.41 -17.29 -11.77
N ILE A 459 13.98 -16.70 -12.89
CA ILE A 459 14.36 -15.34 -13.28
C ILE A 459 13.84 -14.32 -12.27
N MET A 460 12.60 -14.47 -11.79
CA MET A 460 12.08 -13.60 -10.72
C MET A 460 12.87 -13.77 -9.42
N LYS A 461 13.20 -15.01 -9.03
CA LYS A 461 14.04 -15.31 -7.85
C LYS A 461 15.40 -14.60 -7.95
N GLU A 462 16.08 -14.70 -9.10
CA GLU A 462 17.35 -14.03 -9.35
C GLU A 462 17.22 -12.50 -9.31
N ALA A 463 16.16 -11.95 -9.90
CA ALA A 463 15.91 -10.51 -9.90
C ALA A 463 15.59 -9.97 -8.49
N ILE A 464 14.88 -10.75 -7.67
CA ILE A 464 14.61 -10.44 -6.26
C ILE A 464 15.92 -10.46 -5.46
N LYS A 465 16.72 -11.53 -5.58
CA LYS A 465 18.03 -11.67 -4.90
C LYS A 465 19.03 -10.60 -5.28
N LYS A 466 19.04 -10.20 -6.55
CA LYS A 466 19.87 -9.08 -7.02
C LYS A 466 19.48 -7.75 -6.36
N GLY A 467 18.25 -7.62 -5.89
CA GLY A 467 17.79 -6.44 -5.17
C GLY A 467 17.74 -5.19 -6.04
N ARG A 468 17.79 -4.03 -5.38
CA ARG A 468 17.86 -2.73 -6.05
C ARG A 468 19.30 -2.43 -6.45
N PRO A 469 19.55 -1.78 -7.61
CA PRO A 469 20.90 -1.35 -7.96
C PRO A 469 21.37 -0.24 -7.00
N SER A 470 22.65 -0.23 -6.62
CA SER A 470 23.24 0.94 -5.96
C SER A 470 23.46 2.07 -6.97
N PRO A 471 23.54 3.34 -6.54
CA PRO A 471 23.87 4.44 -7.47
C PRO A 471 25.21 4.22 -8.17
N THR A 472 26.21 3.69 -7.47
CA THR A 472 27.55 3.40 -7.99
C THR A 472 27.54 2.31 -9.06
N ASP A 473 26.65 1.31 -8.96
CA ASP A 473 26.49 0.27 -9.98
C ASP A 473 25.90 0.82 -11.29
N ILE A 474 25.14 1.92 -11.21
CA ILE A 474 24.52 2.57 -12.37
C ILE A 474 25.47 3.56 -13.00
N VAL A 475 26.05 4.44 -12.17
CA VAL A 475 26.99 5.47 -12.56
C VAL A 475 28.26 5.30 -11.72
N PRO A 476 29.35 4.78 -12.31
CA PRO A 476 30.63 4.69 -11.61
C PRO A 476 31.08 6.06 -11.10
N ASP A 477 31.65 6.08 -9.90
CA ASP A 477 32.18 7.28 -9.22
C ASP A 477 31.15 8.42 -9.04
N THR A 478 29.87 8.06 -8.89
CA THR A 478 28.82 9.05 -8.58
C THR A 478 28.92 9.56 -7.15
N VAL A 479 28.62 10.85 -6.97
CA VAL A 479 28.50 11.48 -5.64
C VAL A 479 27.15 11.17 -4.96
N LEU A 480 26.24 10.52 -5.68
CA LEU A 480 24.89 10.22 -5.23
C LEU A 480 24.89 9.00 -4.31
N ARG A 481 24.29 9.14 -3.14
CA ARG A 481 24.14 8.08 -2.13
C ARG A 481 22.81 7.34 -2.27
N HIS A 482 21.74 8.06 -2.63
CA HIS A 482 20.43 7.47 -2.88
C HIS A 482 19.61 8.34 -3.85
N PHE A 483 18.74 7.71 -4.65
CA PHE A 483 17.78 8.41 -5.53
C PHE A 483 16.41 7.74 -5.60
N LEU A 484 15.42 8.54 -5.99
CA LEU A 484 14.06 8.17 -6.35
C LEU A 484 13.75 8.77 -7.73
N TYR A 485 13.27 7.95 -8.66
CA TYR A 485 12.75 8.41 -9.95
C TYR A 485 11.32 7.93 -10.10
N LYS A 486 10.38 8.84 -10.32
CA LYS A 486 8.96 8.56 -10.58
C LYS A 486 8.63 8.89 -12.03
N SER A 487 8.12 7.90 -12.78
CA SER A 487 7.48 8.14 -14.07
C SER A 487 6.03 8.58 -13.84
N LYS A 488 5.68 9.81 -14.22
CA LYS A 488 4.31 10.33 -14.09
C LYS A 488 3.35 9.62 -15.06
N ALA A 489 3.83 9.25 -16.24
CA ALA A 489 3.04 8.56 -17.26
C ALA A 489 2.58 7.17 -16.79
N HIS A 490 3.46 6.44 -16.09
CA HIS A 490 3.18 5.08 -15.62
C HIS A 490 2.71 5.00 -14.18
N VAL A 491 2.81 6.10 -13.41
CA VAL A 491 2.52 6.14 -11.97
C VAL A 491 3.31 5.03 -11.24
N GLN A 492 4.56 4.88 -11.67
CA GLN A 492 5.51 3.91 -11.16
C GLN A 492 6.81 4.61 -10.81
N PHE A 493 7.54 4.05 -9.86
CA PHE A 493 8.83 4.61 -9.46
C PHE A 493 9.90 3.52 -9.34
N VAL A 494 11.14 3.96 -9.43
CA VAL A 494 12.35 3.18 -9.17
C VAL A 494 13.19 3.91 -8.14
N MET A 495 13.88 3.16 -7.31
CA MET A 495 14.82 3.70 -6.32
C MET A 495 16.08 2.87 -6.24
N SER A 496 17.16 3.48 -5.75
CA SER A 496 18.40 2.77 -5.43
C SER A 496 18.26 1.85 -4.21
N ALA A 497 19.24 0.99 -4.00
CA ALA A 497 19.38 0.29 -2.72
C ALA A 497 19.62 1.26 -1.56
N TYR A 498 19.11 0.92 -0.37
CA TYR A 498 19.41 1.64 0.87
C TYR A 498 20.84 1.35 1.37
N ALA A 499 21.38 0.18 1.06
CA ALA A 499 22.74 -0.19 1.45
C ALA A 499 23.80 0.56 0.62
N PRO A 500 24.95 0.93 1.23
CA PRO A 500 25.35 0.62 2.61
C PRO A 500 24.93 1.65 3.66
N GLU A 501 24.55 2.87 3.26
CA GLU A 501 24.47 4.01 4.18
C GLU A 501 23.16 4.12 4.98
N PHE A 502 22.04 3.63 4.43
CA PHE A 502 20.69 3.83 4.94
C PHE A 502 20.02 2.53 5.44
N THR A 503 20.80 1.54 5.88
CA THR A 503 20.28 0.25 6.37
C THR A 503 19.63 0.34 7.75
N SER A 504 20.08 1.27 8.60
CA SER A 504 19.49 1.51 9.92
C SER A 504 18.15 2.24 9.80
N LEU A 505 17.16 1.88 10.63
CA LEU A 505 15.82 2.47 10.65
C LEU A 505 15.86 4.00 10.84
N THR A 506 16.73 4.50 11.72
CA THR A 506 16.88 5.94 11.96
C THR A 506 17.41 6.67 10.74
N ARG A 507 18.40 6.07 10.04
CA ARG A 507 18.97 6.65 8.81
C ARG A 507 17.99 6.60 7.65
N HIS A 508 17.26 5.49 7.52
CA HIS A 508 16.16 5.35 6.57
C HIS A 508 15.07 6.41 6.82
N ARG A 509 14.60 6.56 8.06
CA ARG A 509 13.60 7.56 8.43
C ARG A 509 14.07 8.98 8.10
N ARG A 510 15.33 9.29 8.38
CA ARG A 510 15.94 10.59 8.04
C ARG A 510 15.94 10.83 6.53
N LEU A 511 16.37 9.84 5.74
CA LEU A 511 16.34 9.90 4.28
C LEU A 511 14.92 10.19 3.77
N ILE A 512 13.91 9.50 4.29
CA ILE A 512 12.52 9.73 3.89
C ILE A 512 12.02 11.10 4.35
N SER A 513 12.39 11.59 5.54
CA SER A 513 12.04 12.95 5.97
C SER A 513 12.68 14.02 5.08
N THR A 514 13.93 13.83 4.63
CA THR A 514 14.55 14.71 3.62
C THR A 514 13.75 14.70 2.31
N TYR A 515 13.35 13.53 1.83
CA TYR A 515 12.51 13.44 0.63
C TYR A 515 11.12 14.03 0.82
N ASN A 516 10.52 13.93 2.01
CA ASN A 516 9.25 14.59 2.32
C ASN A 516 9.39 16.12 2.25
N SER A 517 10.46 16.68 2.81
CA SER A 517 10.72 18.13 2.75
C SER A 517 10.95 18.60 1.31
N LEU A 518 11.76 17.86 0.54
CA LEU A 518 11.96 18.12 -0.89
C LEU A 518 10.63 18.06 -1.66
N HIS A 519 9.83 17.02 -1.44
CA HIS A 519 8.54 16.86 -2.09
C HIS A 519 7.57 18.00 -1.69
N GLU A 520 7.55 18.41 -0.43
CA GLU A 520 6.72 19.54 0.02
C GLU A 520 7.12 20.84 -0.66
N SER A 521 8.41 21.14 -0.80
CA SER A 521 8.90 22.37 -1.46
C SER A 521 8.48 22.45 -2.93
N VAL A 522 8.69 21.37 -3.70
CA VAL A 522 8.40 21.36 -5.15
C VAL A 522 6.90 21.21 -5.48
N HIS A 523 6.09 20.75 -4.53
CA HIS A 523 4.63 20.59 -4.69
C HIS A 523 3.82 21.57 -3.83
N ALA A 524 4.46 22.56 -3.22
CA ALA A 524 3.78 23.58 -2.44
C ALA A 524 2.79 24.36 -3.33
N ARG A 525 1.63 24.71 -2.76
CA ARG A 525 0.63 25.48 -3.50
C ARG A 525 1.21 26.87 -3.81
N ASN A 526 1.17 27.25 -5.08
CA ASN A 526 1.67 28.53 -5.62
C ASN A 526 3.19 28.61 -5.86
N THR A 527 3.92 27.49 -5.83
CA THR A 527 5.32 27.45 -6.30
C THR A 527 5.39 26.91 -7.74
N HIS A 528 6.26 27.50 -8.55
CA HIS A 528 6.63 27.00 -9.89
C HIS A 528 8.02 26.37 -9.89
N VAL A 529 8.49 25.94 -8.70
CA VAL A 529 9.83 25.41 -8.48
C VAL A 529 9.94 24.08 -9.23
N LYS A 530 10.81 24.08 -10.25
CA LYS A 530 11.13 22.88 -11.02
C LYS A 530 12.34 22.16 -10.44
N ILE A 531 13.27 22.91 -9.86
CA ILE A 531 14.49 22.37 -9.27
C ILE A 531 14.63 22.93 -7.86
N HIS A 532 14.79 22.02 -6.90
CA HIS A 532 15.08 22.37 -5.51
C HIS A 532 16.42 21.77 -5.12
N TYR A 533 17.30 22.59 -4.53
CA TYR A 533 18.57 22.13 -4.00
C TYR A 533 18.76 22.64 -2.58
N GLY A 534 18.98 21.74 -1.64
CA GLY A 534 19.25 22.09 -0.27
C GLY A 534 20.48 21.38 0.25
N THR A 535 21.24 22.07 1.09
CA THR A 535 22.40 21.49 1.79
C THR A 535 22.13 21.45 3.28
N SER A 536 22.52 20.35 3.91
CA SER A 536 22.56 20.19 5.35
C SER A 536 23.98 19.89 5.80
N LYS A 537 24.20 19.83 7.12
CA LYS A 537 25.51 19.45 7.69
C LYS A 537 25.92 18.02 7.31
N SER A 538 24.98 17.16 6.92
CA SER A 538 25.24 15.74 6.67
C SER A 538 25.10 15.30 5.22
N ALA A 539 24.34 16.06 4.42
CA ALA A 539 23.99 15.65 3.07
C ALA A 539 23.58 16.84 2.20
N SER A 540 23.78 16.68 0.90
CA SER A 540 23.17 17.54 -0.13
C SER A 540 21.93 16.84 -0.69
N ALA A 541 20.81 17.54 -0.74
CA ALA A 541 19.52 17.04 -1.20
C ALA A 541 19.10 17.80 -2.47
N PHE A 542 18.53 17.09 -3.44
CA PHE A 542 18.14 17.68 -4.71
C PHE A 542 16.84 17.06 -5.21
N ALA A 543 15.96 17.89 -5.78
CA ALA A 543 14.73 17.49 -6.45
C ALA A 543 14.61 18.17 -7.81
N TRP A 544 14.08 17.44 -8.79
CA TRP A 544 13.81 17.93 -10.13
C TRP A 544 12.47 17.38 -10.62
N VAL A 545 11.54 18.29 -10.89
CA VAL A 545 10.17 17.98 -11.32
C VAL A 545 9.94 18.49 -12.74
N THR A 546 9.51 17.59 -13.61
CA THR A 546 9.12 17.89 -15.00
C THR A 546 7.67 17.42 -15.24
N PRO A 547 7.05 17.73 -16.39
CA PRO A 547 5.73 17.18 -16.74
C PRO A 547 5.73 15.64 -16.89
N ILE A 548 6.90 15.03 -17.16
CA ILE A 548 7.02 13.62 -17.52
C ILE A 548 7.50 12.78 -16.32
N PHE A 549 8.37 13.33 -15.48
CA PHE A 549 8.96 12.62 -14.35
C PHE A 549 9.19 13.50 -13.12
N GLU A 550 9.47 12.85 -11.99
CA GLU A 550 10.01 13.49 -10.79
C GLU A 550 11.27 12.74 -10.38
N PHE A 551 12.30 13.46 -10.01
CA PHE A 551 13.56 12.91 -9.55
C PHE A 551 13.96 13.54 -8.22
N TYR A 552 14.36 12.71 -7.27
CA TYR A 552 14.86 13.14 -5.97
C TYR A 552 16.15 12.39 -5.65
N CYS A 553 17.17 13.06 -5.13
CA CYS A 553 18.39 12.39 -4.70
C CYS A 553 19.03 13.03 -3.47
N VAL A 554 19.86 12.23 -2.81
CA VAL A 554 20.70 12.64 -1.70
C VAL A 554 22.15 12.27 -2.03
N ALA A 555 23.06 13.20 -1.78
CA ALA A 555 24.49 13.11 -2.02
C ALA A 555 25.27 13.45 -0.73
N GLY A 556 26.59 13.27 -0.76
CA GLY A 556 27.45 13.70 0.34
C GLY A 556 27.38 15.21 0.63
N PRO A 557 27.76 15.65 1.84
CA PRO A 557 27.74 17.06 2.21
C PRO A 557 28.70 17.89 1.34
N ASP A 558 29.83 17.30 0.92
CA ASP A 558 30.85 17.95 0.10
C ASP A 558 30.59 17.85 -1.42
N ALA A 559 29.41 17.34 -1.82
CA ALA A 559 29.09 17.16 -3.23
C ALA A 559 28.89 18.51 -3.93
N THR A 560 29.70 18.78 -4.96
CA THR A 560 29.54 19.98 -5.78
C THR A 560 28.27 19.91 -6.64
N ARG A 561 27.66 21.06 -6.91
CA ARG A 561 26.47 21.15 -7.80
C ARG A 561 26.73 20.58 -9.18
N THR A 562 27.94 20.78 -9.71
CA THR A 562 28.37 20.22 -11.01
C THR A 562 28.39 18.70 -10.99
N ALA A 563 29.03 18.08 -9.98
CA ALA A 563 29.10 16.63 -9.85
C ALA A 563 27.70 16.02 -9.63
N LEU A 564 26.86 16.68 -8.83
CA LEU A 564 25.48 16.27 -8.61
C LEU A 564 24.68 16.30 -9.92
N SER A 565 24.72 17.39 -10.66
CA SER A 565 24.00 17.55 -11.94
C SER A 565 24.43 16.50 -12.98
N GLN A 566 25.74 16.21 -13.06
CA GLN A 566 26.26 15.16 -13.92
C GLN A 566 25.75 13.77 -13.51
N GLY A 567 25.72 13.47 -12.20
CA GLY A 567 25.16 12.23 -11.67
C GLY A 567 23.67 12.07 -12.00
N VAL A 568 22.88 13.13 -11.78
CA VAL A 568 21.44 13.16 -12.07
C VAL A 568 21.18 12.90 -13.55
N ASN A 569 21.89 13.59 -14.45
CA ASN A 569 21.75 13.40 -15.89
C ASN A 569 22.08 11.98 -16.34
N LYS A 570 23.16 11.39 -15.82
CA LYS A 570 23.53 10.01 -16.15
C LYS A 570 22.48 9.00 -15.65
N ILE A 571 21.92 9.20 -14.45
CA ILE A 571 20.84 8.34 -13.96
C ILE A 571 19.58 8.49 -14.81
N ARG A 572 19.19 9.72 -15.19
CA ARG A 572 18.06 9.96 -16.10
C ARG A 572 18.24 9.21 -17.41
N GLN A 573 19.42 9.33 -18.03
CA GLN A 573 19.74 8.61 -19.29
C GLN A 573 19.68 7.09 -19.10
N TRP A 574 20.15 6.57 -17.97
CA TRP A 574 20.00 5.16 -17.64
C TRP A 574 18.54 4.74 -17.51
N VAL A 575 17.70 5.51 -16.82
CA VAL A 575 16.26 5.22 -16.69
C VAL A 575 15.60 5.20 -18.06
N GLN A 576 15.89 6.18 -18.92
CA GLN A 576 15.36 6.23 -20.28
C GLN A 576 15.81 5.01 -21.12
N LYS A 577 17.07 4.61 -21.01
CA LYS A 577 17.60 3.43 -21.72
C LYS A 577 16.99 2.12 -21.23
N GLU A 578 16.67 2.04 -19.94
CA GLU A 578 16.18 0.84 -19.27
C GLU A 578 14.67 0.89 -18.97
N GLU A 579 13.94 1.80 -19.60
CA GLU A 579 12.54 2.12 -19.26
C GLU A 579 11.65 0.88 -19.26
N GLU A 580 11.70 0.07 -20.33
CA GLU A 580 10.94 -1.18 -20.47
C GLU A 580 11.36 -2.28 -19.48
N ARG A 581 12.51 -2.11 -18.81
CA ARG A 581 13.00 -3.02 -17.77
C ARG A 581 12.55 -2.57 -16.39
N LEU A 582 12.53 -1.27 -16.16
CA LEU A 582 12.20 -0.67 -14.88
C LEU A 582 10.68 -0.59 -14.66
N PHE A 583 9.93 -0.26 -15.71
CA PHE A 583 8.49 -0.05 -15.64
C PHE A 583 7.70 -1.14 -16.36
N ILE A 584 6.47 -1.36 -15.90
CA ILE A 584 5.47 -2.17 -16.60
C ILE A 584 4.81 -1.26 -17.64
N ILE A 585 5.20 -1.45 -18.90
CA ILE A 585 4.68 -0.75 -20.07
C ILE A 585 3.82 -1.72 -20.87
N GLY A 586 2.49 -1.52 -20.82
CA GLY A 586 1.53 -2.47 -21.38
C GLY A 586 1.39 -3.72 -20.50
N GLY A 587 0.25 -3.82 -19.81
CA GLY A 587 -0.12 -5.02 -19.05
C GLY A 587 -0.75 -6.09 -19.93
N ALA A 588 -1.02 -7.25 -19.34
CA ALA A 588 -1.90 -8.25 -19.93
C ALA A 588 -3.35 -7.74 -19.86
N VAL A 589 -3.82 -7.07 -20.92
CA VAL A 589 -5.18 -6.55 -21.04
C VAL A 589 -6.01 -7.49 -21.91
N PHE A 590 -7.25 -7.74 -21.50
CA PHE A 590 -8.24 -8.55 -22.22
C PHE A 590 -9.54 -7.80 -22.38
#